data_AF-A0A956YCP0-F1
#
_entry.id   AF-A0A956YCP0-F1
#
_cell.length_a   1.000
_cell.length_b   1.000
_cell.length_c   1.000
_cell.angle_alpha   90.00
_cell.angle_beta   90.00
_cell.angle_gamma   90.00
#
_symmetry.space_group_name_H-M   'P 1'
#
loop_
_entity.id
_entity.type
_entity.pdbx_description
1 polymer ?
#
loop_
_entity_poly.entity_id
_entity_poly.type
_entity_poly.pdbx_seq_one_letter_code
_entity_poly.pdbx_strand_id
1 'polypeptide(L)'
;MKAILSDLQKRENLDVYLTIVLAIIISVLGAFGITKLEIIASAILGILGLSSFNLLQNRRENEKLSNTLGKLNNEIKAAQYLKNRTEYPPFKETLANARTVCLMGPTLVNIFSSWSGYFREEKMKKQGVNFKVLIIDPDSKAVDSMTAFYRHSETVYVKSDLERTISIVDAINEKGTSPGSVELRLMQAHPHLSMVLINPEDDDGTIFVEILDFKTPIHALPHFELSRKRDSQWYEFFLSHFERTWDEAKGHN
;
A
#
# COMPACT_ATOMS: atom_id res chain seq x y z
N MET A 1 29.78 25.02 23.27
CA MET A 1 28.79 25.52 24.26
C MET A 1 27.33 25.35 23.80
N LYS A 2 26.97 25.61 22.52
CA LYS A 2 25.60 25.38 22.00
C LYS A 2 25.12 23.92 22.04
N ALA A 3 26.02 22.94 21.82
CA ALA A 3 25.68 21.50 21.88
C ALA A 3 25.33 21.02 23.31
N ILE A 4 26.02 21.54 24.32
CA ILE A 4 25.77 21.20 25.73
C ILE A 4 24.41 21.74 26.19
N LEU A 5 24.03 22.94 25.73
CA LEU A 5 22.70 23.50 26.00
C LEU A 5 21.57 22.73 25.32
N SER A 6 21.79 22.20 24.11
CA SER A 6 20.78 21.38 23.42
C SER A 6 20.60 19.99 24.03
N ASP A 7 21.67 19.38 24.56
CA ASP A 7 21.62 18.08 25.24
C ASP A 7 20.85 18.17 26.56
N LEU A 8 21.12 19.22 27.36
CA LEU A 8 20.40 19.51 28.60
C LEU A 8 18.89 19.69 28.38
N GLN A 9 18.50 20.24 27.22
CA GLN A 9 17.11 20.47 26.85
C GLN A 9 16.40 19.18 26.37
N LYS A 10 17.16 18.18 25.92
CA LYS A 10 16.66 16.87 25.47
C LYS A 10 16.75 15.75 26.52
N ARG A 11 17.30 16.03 27.71
CA ARG A 11 17.61 15.04 28.77
C ARG A 11 18.54 13.91 28.32
N GLU A 12 19.27 14.09 27.22
CA GLU A 12 20.25 13.11 26.76
C GLU A 12 21.57 13.34 27.50
N ASN A 13 22.17 12.25 28.02
CA ASN A 13 23.49 12.22 28.65
C ASN A 13 23.67 13.03 29.96
N LEU A 14 22.59 13.35 30.68
CA LEU A 14 22.62 14.08 31.96
C LEU A 14 23.51 13.40 33.02
N ASP A 15 23.56 12.08 32.99
CA ASP A 15 24.39 11.20 33.80
C ASP A 15 25.89 11.45 33.57
N VAL A 16 26.30 11.64 32.31
CA VAL A 16 27.70 11.92 31.94
C VAL A 16 28.11 13.31 32.44
N TYR A 17 27.26 14.31 32.25
CA TYR A 17 27.53 15.67 32.73
C TYR A 17 27.60 15.74 34.27
N LEU A 18 26.70 15.04 34.98
CA LEU A 18 26.74 14.94 36.43
C LEU A 18 28.03 14.28 36.93
N THR A 19 28.46 13.21 36.24
CA THR A 19 29.70 12.49 36.55
C THR A 19 30.94 13.36 36.36
N ILE A 20 30.99 14.15 35.28
CA ILE A 20 32.09 15.09 35.02
C ILE A 20 32.15 16.17 36.11
N VAL A 21 31.02 16.76 36.50
CA VAL A 21 30.96 17.78 37.54
C VAL A 21 31.41 17.22 38.89
N LEU A 22 30.93 16.03 39.27
CA LEU A 22 31.34 15.34 40.49
C LEU A 22 32.85 15.05 40.49
N ALA A 23 33.39 14.55 39.37
CA ALA A 23 34.82 14.28 39.24
C ALA A 23 35.67 15.54 39.42
N ILE A 24 35.25 16.67 38.85
CA ILE A 24 35.94 17.97 39.01
C ILE A 24 35.91 18.42 40.48
N ILE A 25 34.75 18.36 41.14
CA ILE A 25 34.60 18.76 42.55
C ILE A 25 35.51 17.91 43.46
N ILE A 26 35.51 16.59 43.28
CA ILE A 26 36.33 15.66 44.06
C ILE A 26 37.82 15.92 43.81
N SER A 27 38.20 16.18 42.56
CA SER A 27 39.59 16.48 42.19
C SER A 27 40.09 17.78 42.84
N VAL A 28 39.26 18.83 42.85
CA VAL A 28 39.59 20.10 43.51
C VAL A 28 39.69 19.93 45.03
N LEU A 29 38.71 19.27 45.66
CA LEU A 29 38.73 19.02 47.11
C LEU A 29 39.92 18.17 47.57
N GLY A 30 40.35 17.22 46.73
CA GLY A 30 41.57 16.44 46.95
C GLY A 30 42.85 17.27 46.84
N ALA A 31 42.94 18.16 45.84
CA ALA A 31 44.12 18.99 45.60
C ALA A 31 44.40 19.98 46.75
N PHE A 32 43.35 20.52 47.39
CA PHE A 32 43.48 21.41 48.55
C PHE A 32 43.72 20.68 49.88
N GLY A 33 43.79 19.34 49.89
CA GLY A 33 44.02 18.56 51.11
C GLY A 33 42.87 18.62 52.13
N ILE A 34 41.70 19.10 51.72
CA ILE A 34 40.52 19.29 52.58
C ILE A 34 39.89 17.94 52.95
N THR A 35 40.14 16.91 52.14
CA THR A 35 39.38 15.65 52.17
C THR A 35 40.30 14.43 52.35
N LYS A 36 39.86 13.45 53.15
CA LYS A 36 40.60 12.20 53.40
C LYS A 36 40.61 11.29 52.17
N LEU A 37 41.69 10.54 51.99
CA LEU A 37 41.87 9.58 50.88
C LEU A 37 40.72 8.56 50.77
N GLU A 38 40.15 8.13 51.90
CA GLU A 38 39.02 7.19 51.96
C GLU A 38 37.76 7.72 51.25
N ILE A 39 37.52 9.02 51.34
CA ILE A 39 36.37 9.68 50.70
C ILE A 39 36.59 9.75 49.19
N ILE A 40 37.82 10.06 48.76
CA ILE A 40 38.20 10.09 47.35
C ILE A 40 38.06 8.69 46.73
N ALA A 41 38.54 7.65 47.42
CA ALA A 41 38.43 6.26 46.98
C ALA A 41 36.96 5.81 46.84
N SER A 42 36.14 6.11 47.85
CA SER A 42 34.69 5.82 47.81
C SER A 42 33.99 6.54 46.65
N ALA A 43 34.38 7.78 46.37
CA ALA A 43 33.78 8.58 45.31
C ALA A 43 34.18 8.09 43.89
N ILE A 44 35.43 7.68 43.70
CA ILE A 44 35.89 7.04 42.45
C ILE A 44 35.10 5.74 42.21
N LEU A 45 34.93 4.91 43.25
CA LEU A 45 34.14 3.67 43.16
C LEU A 45 32.68 3.96 42.80
N GLY A 46 32.09 5.01 43.39
CA GLY A 46 30.73 5.45 43.05
C GLY A 46 30.58 5.86 41.58
N ILE A 47 31.55 6.63 41.06
CA ILE A 47 31.58 7.05 39.66
C ILE A 47 31.75 5.84 38.72
N LEU A 48 32.65 4.91 39.05
CA LEU A 48 32.86 3.68 38.28
C LEU A 48 31.60 2.80 38.28
N GLY A 49 30.91 2.71 39.42
CA GLY A 49 29.64 1.99 39.54
C GLY A 49 28.56 2.61 38.66
N LEU A 50 28.40 3.94 38.70
CA LEU A 50 27.45 4.67 37.86
C LEU A 50 27.78 4.50 36.37
N SER A 51 29.04 4.66 35.98
CA SER A 51 29.47 4.47 34.60
C SER A 51 29.24 3.04 34.11
N SER A 52 29.49 2.03 34.96
CA SER A 52 29.24 0.63 34.63
C SER A 52 27.74 0.36 34.44
N PHE A 53 26.89 0.95 35.28
CA PHE A 53 25.44 0.87 35.14
C PHE A 53 24.97 1.48 33.82
N ASN A 54 25.48 2.65 33.44
CA ASN A 54 25.11 3.32 32.19
C ASN A 54 25.59 2.54 30.96
N LEU A 55 26.79 1.94 31.01
CA LEU A 55 27.28 1.06 29.95
C LEU A 55 26.40 -0.19 29.80
N LEU A 56 25.94 -0.78 30.90
CA LEU A 56 25.02 -1.93 30.86
C LEU A 56 23.65 -1.55 30.30
N GLN A 57 23.12 -0.37 30.67
CA GLN A 57 21.85 0.12 30.13
C GLN A 57 21.96 0.40 28.62
N ASN A 58 23.01 1.09 28.19
CA ASN A 58 23.23 1.42 26.79
C ASN A 58 23.45 0.15 25.94
N ARG A 59 24.14 -0.88 26.47
CA ARG A 59 24.21 -2.19 25.82
C ARG A 59 22.84 -2.83 25.62
N ARG A 60 21.96 -2.80 26.62
CA ARG A 60 20.59 -3.35 26.51
C ARG A 60 19.74 -2.59 25.51
N GLU A 61 19.88 -1.27 25.43
CA GLU A 61 19.17 -0.44 24.45
C GLU A 61 19.67 -0.72 23.02
N ASN A 62 20.98 -0.87 22.84
CA ASN A 62 21.55 -1.29 21.56
C ASN A 62 21.15 -2.70 21.15
N GLU A 63 21.07 -3.66 22.09
CA GLU A 63 20.55 -5.00 21.80
C GLU A 63 19.08 -4.97 21.36
N LYS A 64 18.24 -4.14 22.00
CA LYS A 64 16.85 -3.94 21.57
C LYS A 64 16.76 -3.35 20.16
N LEU A 65 17.59 -2.34 19.87
CA LEU A 65 17.65 -1.73 18.54
C LEU A 65 18.13 -2.75 17.50
N SER A 66 19.22 -3.46 17.78
CA SER A 66 19.76 -4.52 16.92
C SER A 66 18.75 -5.64 16.68
N ASN A 67 17.97 -6.04 17.70
CA ASN A 67 16.91 -7.03 17.54
C ASN A 67 15.73 -6.51 16.72
N THR A 68 15.41 -5.21 16.83
CA THR A 68 14.35 -4.57 16.03
C THR A 68 14.78 -4.43 14.58
N LEU A 69 16.02 -3.99 14.34
CA LEU A 69 16.64 -3.93 13.03
C LEU A 69 16.82 -5.34 12.43
N GLY A 70 17.19 -6.34 13.23
CA GLY A 70 17.26 -7.74 12.81
C GLY A 70 15.91 -8.30 12.36
N LYS A 71 14.81 -7.89 13.00
CA LYS A 71 13.44 -8.22 12.55
C LYS A 71 13.03 -7.51 11.27
N LEU A 72 13.52 -6.28 11.05
CA LEU A 72 13.32 -5.54 9.80
C LEU A 72 14.22 -6.05 8.66
N ASN A 73 15.37 -6.62 9.00
CA ASN A 73 16.29 -7.29 8.09
C ASN A 73 15.87 -8.73 7.77
N ASN A 74 14.70 -9.18 8.26
CA ASN A 74 14.07 -10.37 7.69
C ASN A 74 13.66 -10.04 6.27
N GLU A 75 14.17 -10.85 5.33
CA GLU A 75 13.85 -10.79 3.91
C GLU A 75 12.36 -10.47 3.69
N ILE A 76 12.11 -9.39 2.96
CA ILE A 76 10.77 -9.05 2.50
C ILE A 76 10.24 -10.25 1.72
N LYS A 77 9.24 -10.93 2.28
CA LYS A 77 8.64 -12.10 1.64
C LYS A 77 7.60 -11.63 0.62
N ALA A 78 7.55 -12.29 -0.53
CA ALA A 78 6.55 -11.98 -1.56
C ALA A 78 5.11 -12.00 -1.00
N ALA A 79 4.80 -12.88 -0.04
CA ALA A 79 3.50 -12.97 0.63
C ALA A 79 3.10 -11.71 1.44
N GLN A 80 4.02 -10.79 1.73
CA GLN A 80 3.68 -9.51 2.37
C GLN A 80 3.09 -8.51 1.37
N TYR A 81 3.36 -8.70 0.08
CA TYR A 81 2.97 -7.78 -1.01
C TYR A 81 1.94 -8.39 -1.94
N LEU A 82 2.12 -9.66 -2.30
CA LEU A 82 1.19 -10.43 -3.10
C LEU A 82 0.18 -11.09 -2.17
N LYS A 83 -1.07 -10.69 -2.32
CA LYS A 83 -2.21 -11.15 -1.54
C LYS A 83 -3.24 -11.80 -2.45
N ASN A 84 -4.07 -12.66 -1.87
CA ASN A 84 -5.28 -13.13 -2.53
C ASN A 84 -6.40 -12.10 -2.37
N ARG A 85 -7.41 -12.17 -3.24
CA ARG A 85 -8.58 -11.28 -3.22
C ARG A 85 -9.30 -11.21 -1.86
N THR A 86 -9.31 -12.31 -1.09
CA THR A 86 -9.98 -12.40 0.22
C THR A 86 -9.24 -11.68 1.34
N GLU A 87 -7.99 -11.30 1.14
CA GLU A 87 -7.16 -10.63 2.15
C GLU A 87 -7.31 -9.10 2.09
N TYR A 88 -8.04 -8.59 1.10
CA TYR A 88 -8.39 -7.17 0.99
C TYR A 88 -9.72 -6.88 1.66
N PRO A 89 -9.96 -5.62 2.08
CA PRO A 89 -11.26 -5.18 2.53
C PRO A 89 -12.35 -5.52 1.52
N PRO A 90 -13.58 -5.81 1.97
CA PRO A 90 -14.71 -6.04 1.08
C PRO A 90 -14.82 -4.94 0.03
N PHE A 91 -15.10 -5.32 -1.22
CA PHE A 91 -15.11 -4.40 -2.35
C PHE A 91 -16.01 -3.16 -2.13
N LYS A 92 -17.11 -3.33 -1.38
CA LYS A 92 -18.01 -2.24 -0.97
C LYS A 92 -17.32 -1.19 -0.10
N GLU A 93 -16.48 -1.61 0.84
CA GLU A 93 -15.72 -0.74 1.73
C GLU A 93 -14.62 -0.01 0.96
N THR A 94 -13.94 -0.74 0.08
CA THR A 94 -12.91 -0.21 -0.82
C THR A 94 -13.45 0.92 -1.70
N LEU A 95 -14.72 0.83 -2.13
CA LEU A 95 -15.37 1.87 -2.92
C LEU A 95 -16.00 3.00 -2.09
N ALA A 96 -16.00 2.96 -0.76
CA ALA A 96 -16.85 3.81 0.09
C ALA A 96 -16.75 5.31 -0.25
N ASN A 97 -15.53 5.82 -0.44
CA ASN A 97 -15.23 7.23 -0.74
C ASN A 97 -14.77 7.46 -2.19
N ALA A 98 -15.07 6.52 -3.10
CA ALA A 98 -14.71 6.67 -4.49
C ALA A 98 -15.49 7.81 -5.15
N ARG A 99 -14.81 8.64 -5.93
CA ARG A 99 -15.36 9.65 -6.86
C ARG A 99 -15.19 9.19 -8.31
N THR A 100 -14.07 8.53 -8.60
CA THR A 100 -13.78 7.94 -9.90
C THR A 100 -13.29 6.52 -9.70
N VAL A 101 -13.84 5.59 -10.49
CA VAL A 101 -13.47 4.18 -10.46
C VAL A 101 -13.15 3.74 -11.88
N CYS A 102 -11.94 3.25 -12.08
CA CYS A 102 -11.53 2.66 -13.35
C CYS A 102 -11.41 1.15 -13.19
N LEU A 103 -12.07 0.39 -14.05
CA LEU A 103 -12.05 -1.06 -14.06
C LEU A 103 -11.46 -1.52 -15.39
N MET A 104 -10.45 -2.37 -15.33
CA MET A 104 -9.87 -3.01 -16.51
C MET A 104 -9.77 -4.50 -16.24
N GLY A 105 -10.25 -5.31 -17.16
CA GLY A 105 -10.07 -6.75 -17.07
C GLY A 105 -10.61 -7.46 -18.30
N PRO A 106 -10.51 -8.79 -18.35
CA PRO A 106 -10.93 -9.53 -19.53
C PRO A 106 -12.41 -9.36 -19.84
N THR A 107 -13.27 -9.72 -18.87
CA THR A 107 -14.73 -9.65 -19.03
C THR A 107 -15.40 -8.78 -17.98
N LEU A 108 -14.85 -8.68 -16.77
CA LEU A 108 -15.44 -7.99 -15.61
C LEU A 108 -16.85 -8.48 -15.21
N VAL A 109 -17.31 -9.62 -15.75
CA VAL A 109 -18.67 -10.14 -15.56
C VAL A 109 -19.00 -10.38 -14.08
N ASN A 110 -18.02 -10.83 -13.30
CA ASN A 110 -18.19 -11.09 -11.86
C ASN A 110 -18.43 -9.78 -11.07
N ILE A 111 -17.83 -8.67 -11.50
CA ILE A 111 -18.05 -7.38 -10.84
C ILE A 111 -19.44 -6.85 -11.22
N PHE A 112 -19.76 -6.79 -12.51
CA PHE A 112 -21.04 -6.22 -12.95
C PHE A 112 -22.26 -7.06 -12.58
N SER A 113 -22.14 -8.39 -12.63
CA SER A 113 -23.25 -9.28 -12.24
C SER A 113 -23.57 -9.21 -10.75
N SER A 114 -22.56 -9.00 -9.89
CA SER A 114 -22.77 -8.94 -8.44
C SER A 114 -23.08 -7.53 -7.91
N TRP A 115 -22.59 -6.48 -8.57
CA TRP A 115 -22.58 -5.12 -7.99
C TRP A 115 -23.31 -4.06 -8.82
N SER A 116 -23.89 -4.38 -9.99
CA SER A 116 -24.59 -3.41 -10.85
C SER A 116 -25.66 -2.59 -10.12
N GLY A 117 -26.47 -3.22 -9.27
CA GLY A 117 -27.47 -2.53 -8.45
C GLY A 117 -26.83 -1.51 -7.49
N TYR A 118 -25.74 -1.90 -6.83
CA TYR A 118 -24.98 -1.03 -5.93
C TYR A 118 -24.29 0.12 -6.68
N PHE A 119 -23.68 -0.16 -7.84
CA PHE A 119 -23.05 0.85 -8.68
C PHE A 119 -24.05 1.90 -9.12
N ARG A 120 -25.21 1.50 -9.63
CA ARG A 120 -26.21 2.44 -10.13
C ARG A 120 -26.88 3.23 -9.00
N GLU A 121 -27.45 2.55 -8.01
CA GLU A 121 -28.30 3.21 -7.02
C GLU A 121 -27.50 3.96 -5.94
N GLU A 122 -26.40 3.37 -5.47
CA GLU A 122 -25.62 3.98 -4.38
C GLU A 122 -24.46 4.82 -4.89
N LYS A 123 -23.69 4.34 -5.86
CA LYS A 123 -22.47 5.05 -6.31
C LYS A 123 -22.80 6.16 -7.30
N MET A 124 -23.44 5.86 -8.42
CA MET A 124 -23.69 6.84 -9.47
C MET A 124 -24.78 7.84 -9.06
N LYS A 125 -25.97 7.37 -8.65
CA LYS A 125 -27.11 8.25 -8.35
C LYS A 125 -26.98 9.06 -7.06
N LYS A 126 -26.51 8.45 -5.96
CA LYS A 126 -26.41 9.16 -4.68
C LYS A 126 -25.09 9.89 -4.50
N GLN A 127 -23.98 9.31 -4.98
CA GLN A 127 -22.64 9.84 -4.74
C GLN A 127 -21.99 10.49 -5.98
N GLY A 128 -22.60 10.38 -7.16
CA GLY A 128 -22.07 10.99 -8.38
C GLY A 128 -20.78 10.37 -8.89
N VAL A 129 -20.55 9.09 -8.60
CA VAL A 129 -19.31 8.40 -8.99
C VAL A 129 -19.28 8.15 -10.49
N ASN A 130 -18.12 8.42 -11.11
CA ASN A 130 -17.87 8.16 -12.52
C ASN A 130 -17.08 6.86 -12.69
N PHE A 131 -17.57 5.99 -13.56
CA PHE A 131 -16.95 4.71 -13.88
C PHE A 131 -16.35 4.72 -15.28
N LYS A 132 -15.11 4.26 -15.41
CA LYS A 132 -14.45 3.95 -16.68
C LYS A 132 -14.21 2.45 -16.76
N VAL A 133 -14.70 1.78 -17.78
CA VAL A 133 -14.71 0.32 -17.88
C VAL A 133 -14.01 -0.13 -19.17
N LEU A 134 -13.01 -1.00 -19.02
CA LEU A 134 -12.29 -1.64 -20.13
C LEU A 134 -12.47 -3.15 -20.08
N ILE A 135 -13.02 -3.69 -21.16
CA ILE A 135 -13.13 -5.13 -21.42
C ILE A 135 -12.66 -5.46 -22.82
N ILE A 136 -12.46 -6.75 -23.12
CA ILE A 136 -12.14 -7.20 -24.47
C ILE A 136 -13.35 -6.98 -25.39
N ASP A 137 -13.10 -6.58 -26.64
CA ASP A 137 -14.12 -6.57 -27.69
C ASP A 137 -14.56 -8.02 -28.01
N PRO A 138 -15.85 -8.38 -27.85
CA PRO A 138 -16.38 -9.72 -28.12
C PRO A 138 -16.16 -10.22 -29.55
N ASP A 139 -15.92 -9.32 -30.50
CA ASP A 139 -15.71 -9.63 -31.91
C ASP A 139 -14.22 -9.58 -32.32
N SER A 140 -13.33 -9.30 -31.38
CA SER A 140 -11.88 -9.29 -31.62
C SER A 140 -11.26 -10.68 -31.50
N LYS A 141 -10.10 -10.86 -32.17
CA LYS A 141 -9.26 -12.07 -32.03
C LYS A 141 -8.66 -12.24 -30.63
N ALA A 142 -8.75 -11.22 -29.78
CA ALA A 142 -8.31 -11.33 -28.39
C ALA A 142 -9.15 -12.31 -27.58
N VAL A 143 -10.41 -12.56 -27.98
CA VAL A 143 -11.27 -13.57 -27.33
C VAL A 143 -10.67 -14.97 -27.45
N ASP A 144 -10.15 -15.35 -28.62
CA ASP A 144 -9.55 -16.66 -28.82
C ASP A 144 -8.30 -16.85 -27.93
N SER A 145 -7.47 -15.81 -27.86
CA SER A 145 -6.30 -15.81 -26.96
C SER A 145 -6.74 -15.92 -25.50
N MET A 146 -7.76 -15.16 -25.10
CA MET A 146 -8.33 -15.20 -23.75
C MET A 146 -8.85 -16.58 -23.37
N THR A 147 -9.60 -17.21 -24.26
CA THR A 147 -10.15 -18.56 -24.06
C THR A 147 -9.05 -19.58 -23.84
N ALA A 148 -7.96 -19.51 -24.60
CA ALA A 148 -6.81 -20.40 -24.42
C ALA A 148 -6.16 -20.25 -23.03
N PHE A 149 -6.17 -19.03 -22.47
CA PHE A 149 -5.64 -18.72 -21.14
C PHE A 149 -6.58 -19.13 -20.01
N TYR A 150 -7.89 -19.15 -20.23
CA TYR A 150 -8.84 -19.54 -19.19
C TYR A 150 -8.93 -21.04 -18.97
N ARG A 151 -8.99 -21.42 -17.68
CA ARG A 151 -9.15 -22.80 -17.27
C ARG A 151 -10.56 -23.26 -17.63
N HIS A 152 -10.67 -24.28 -18.48
CA HIS A 152 -11.94 -24.92 -18.86
C HIS A 152 -12.99 -23.95 -19.45
N SER A 153 -12.55 -22.95 -20.22
CA SER A 153 -13.47 -22.06 -20.92
C SER A 153 -13.50 -22.38 -22.42
N GLU A 154 -14.69 -22.27 -23.00
CA GLU A 154 -14.89 -22.28 -24.46
C GLU A 154 -15.14 -20.84 -24.91
N THR A 155 -14.81 -20.54 -26.17
CA THR A 155 -14.97 -19.19 -26.74
C THR A 155 -16.39 -18.66 -26.57
N VAL A 156 -17.40 -19.54 -26.67
CA VAL A 156 -18.80 -19.18 -26.49
C VAL A 156 -19.11 -18.64 -25.08
N TYR A 157 -18.47 -19.18 -24.04
CA TYR A 157 -18.67 -18.73 -22.67
C TYR A 157 -17.99 -17.39 -22.41
N VAL A 158 -16.75 -17.21 -22.90
CA VAL A 158 -16.05 -15.92 -22.79
C VAL A 158 -16.85 -14.82 -23.51
N LYS A 159 -17.33 -15.11 -24.72
CA LYS A 159 -18.15 -14.17 -25.48
C LYS A 159 -19.45 -13.82 -24.73
N SER A 160 -20.13 -14.82 -24.18
CA SER A 160 -21.35 -14.60 -23.38
C SER A 160 -21.09 -13.74 -22.14
N ASP A 161 -19.95 -13.92 -21.46
CA ASP A 161 -19.57 -13.09 -20.30
C ASP A 161 -19.30 -11.63 -20.70
N LEU A 162 -18.68 -11.41 -21.87
CA LEU A 162 -18.46 -10.07 -22.42
C LEU A 162 -19.78 -9.40 -22.78
N GLU A 163 -20.63 -10.06 -23.57
CA GLU A 163 -21.95 -9.58 -23.98
C GLU A 163 -22.85 -9.28 -22.77
N ARG A 164 -22.79 -10.12 -21.73
CA ARG A 164 -23.50 -9.89 -20.47
C ARG A 164 -23.02 -8.62 -19.78
N THR A 165 -21.72 -8.36 -19.76
CA THR A 165 -21.16 -7.16 -19.13
C THR A 165 -21.59 -5.90 -19.90
N ILE A 166 -21.52 -5.94 -21.23
CA ILE A 166 -22.01 -4.86 -22.11
C ILE A 166 -23.50 -4.59 -21.82
N SER A 167 -24.33 -5.63 -21.85
CA SER A 167 -25.77 -5.52 -21.61
C SER A 167 -26.11 -4.92 -20.23
N ILE A 168 -25.31 -5.23 -19.20
CA ILE A 168 -25.49 -4.65 -17.86
C ILE A 168 -25.14 -3.16 -17.87
N VAL A 169 -24.05 -2.76 -18.53
CA VAL A 169 -23.66 -1.35 -18.65
C VAL A 169 -24.71 -0.56 -19.44
N ASP A 170 -25.19 -1.09 -20.57
CA ASP A 170 -26.25 -0.48 -21.37
C ASP A 170 -27.52 -0.27 -20.52
N ALA A 171 -27.95 -1.31 -19.80
CA ALA A 171 -29.11 -1.21 -18.91
C ALA A 171 -28.91 -0.21 -17.74
N ILE A 172 -27.67 0.03 -17.30
CA ILE A 172 -27.36 1.06 -16.31
C ILE A 172 -27.53 2.44 -16.94
N ASN A 173 -27.00 2.65 -18.15
CA ASN A 173 -27.07 3.91 -18.88
C ASN A 173 -28.51 4.27 -19.28
N GLU A 174 -29.28 3.31 -19.80
CA GLU A 174 -30.71 3.50 -20.14
C GLU A 174 -31.56 3.95 -18.94
N LYS A 175 -31.27 3.43 -17.74
CA LYS A 175 -31.99 3.78 -16.51
C LYS A 175 -31.57 5.11 -15.90
N GLY A 176 -30.56 5.77 -16.47
CA GLY A 176 -29.98 7.02 -16.00
C GLY A 176 -29.12 6.88 -14.74
N THR A 177 -27.97 7.55 -14.76
CA THR A 177 -26.91 7.47 -13.73
C THR A 177 -26.63 8.80 -13.04
N SER A 178 -27.28 9.89 -13.47
CA SER A 178 -27.06 11.25 -12.95
C SER A 178 -27.15 11.30 -11.41
N PRO A 179 -26.19 11.95 -10.73
CA PRO A 179 -25.13 12.81 -11.29
C PRO A 179 -23.86 12.09 -11.77
N GLY A 180 -23.73 10.77 -11.60
CA GLY A 180 -22.56 10.01 -12.06
C GLY A 180 -22.67 9.51 -13.50
N SER A 181 -21.69 8.71 -13.94
CA SER A 181 -21.63 8.11 -15.27
C SER A 181 -20.98 6.73 -15.28
N VAL A 182 -21.21 5.97 -16.37
CA VAL A 182 -20.41 4.80 -16.71
C VAL A 182 -20.08 4.83 -18.20
N GLU A 183 -18.78 4.81 -18.50
CA GLU A 183 -18.25 4.73 -19.86
C GLU A 183 -17.61 3.35 -20.05
N LEU A 184 -17.94 2.70 -21.18
CA LEU A 184 -17.37 1.43 -21.58
C LEU A 184 -16.52 1.62 -22.84
N ARG A 185 -15.31 1.05 -22.84
CA ARG A 185 -14.52 0.91 -24.06
C ARG A 185 -14.04 -0.53 -24.23
N LEU A 186 -13.84 -0.90 -25.49
CA LEU A 186 -13.54 -2.26 -25.93
C LEU A 186 -12.10 -2.36 -26.44
N MET A 187 -11.32 -3.24 -25.81
CA MET A 187 -9.93 -3.52 -26.12
C MET A 187 -9.83 -4.55 -27.26
N GLN A 188 -8.90 -4.34 -28.18
CA GLN A 188 -8.64 -5.28 -29.29
C GLN A 188 -7.57 -6.33 -28.94
N ALA A 189 -6.99 -6.25 -27.75
CA ALA A 189 -5.89 -7.10 -27.28
C ALA A 189 -6.24 -7.76 -25.94
N HIS A 190 -5.67 -8.94 -25.71
CA HIS A 190 -5.80 -9.66 -24.46
C HIS A 190 -4.97 -8.97 -23.36
N PRO A 191 -5.58 -8.54 -22.24
CA PRO A 191 -4.84 -7.94 -21.14
C PRO A 191 -4.09 -9.02 -20.35
N HIS A 192 -2.86 -8.73 -19.94
CA HIS A 192 -2.03 -9.61 -19.10
C HIS A 192 -2.23 -9.36 -17.59
N LEU A 193 -3.03 -8.36 -17.25
CA LEU A 193 -3.36 -7.94 -15.90
C LEU A 193 -4.81 -7.46 -15.86
N SER A 194 -5.43 -7.50 -14.68
CA SER A 194 -6.67 -6.78 -14.40
C SER A 194 -6.41 -5.71 -13.35
N MET A 195 -7.14 -4.60 -13.41
CA MET A 195 -6.94 -3.48 -12.50
C MET A 195 -8.26 -2.89 -12.00
N VAL A 196 -8.22 -2.45 -10.75
CA VAL A 196 -9.22 -1.56 -10.16
C VAL A 196 -8.48 -0.33 -9.65
N LEU A 197 -8.75 0.82 -10.24
CA LEU A 197 -8.20 2.09 -9.80
C LEU A 197 -9.32 2.89 -9.12
N ILE A 198 -9.01 3.46 -7.97
CA ILE A 198 -9.93 4.26 -7.17
C ILE A 198 -9.29 5.60 -6.99
N ASN A 199 -10.01 6.64 -7.40
CA ASN A 199 -9.56 8.02 -7.32
C ASN A 199 -8.14 8.20 -7.92
N PRO A 200 -7.89 7.73 -9.16
CA PRO A 200 -6.53 7.64 -9.72
C PRO A 200 -5.79 8.98 -9.79
N GLU A 201 -6.55 10.08 -9.94
CA GLU A 201 -6.01 11.44 -10.03
C GLU A 201 -5.69 12.06 -8.66
N ASP A 202 -6.20 11.48 -7.57
CA ASP A 202 -6.06 12.04 -6.23
C ASP A 202 -4.72 11.61 -5.57
N ASP A 203 -4.26 12.39 -4.58
CA ASP A 203 -3.05 12.08 -3.81
C ASP A 203 -3.21 10.79 -2.96
N ASP A 204 -4.43 10.42 -2.59
CA ASP A 204 -4.78 9.22 -1.84
C ASP A 204 -5.34 8.10 -2.74
N GLY A 205 -5.13 8.21 -4.05
CA GLY A 205 -5.55 7.19 -5.01
C GLY A 205 -4.92 5.83 -4.75
N THR A 206 -5.67 4.78 -5.07
CA THR A 206 -5.28 3.38 -4.88
C THR A 206 -5.48 2.58 -6.16
N ILE A 207 -4.52 1.73 -6.50
CA ILE A 207 -4.60 0.79 -7.62
C ILE A 207 -4.44 -0.63 -7.08
N PHE A 208 -5.41 -1.48 -7.39
CA PHE A 208 -5.28 -2.93 -7.21
C PHE A 208 -4.93 -3.54 -8.56
N VAL A 209 -3.84 -4.28 -8.62
CA VAL A 209 -3.40 -5.00 -9.82
C VAL A 209 -3.50 -6.50 -9.57
N GLU A 210 -4.20 -7.21 -10.44
CA GLU A 210 -4.25 -8.67 -10.51
C GLU A 210 -3.39 -9.13 -11.68
N ILE A 211 -2.45 -10.05 -11.43
CA ILE A 211 -1.70 -10.67 -12.51
C ILE A 211 -2.55 -11.81 -13.07
N LEU A 212 -2.83 -11.78 -14.37
CA LEU A 212 -3.57 -12.84 -15.03
C LEU A 212 -2.59 -13.95 -15.46
N ASP A 213 -2.89 -15.19 -15.09
CA ASP A 213 -2.01 -16.33 -15.33
C ASP A 213 -2.74 -17.48 -16.05
N PHE A 214 -1.95 -18.31 -16.73
CA PHE A 214 -2.43 -19.37 -17.60
C PHE A 214 -3.12 -20.49 -16.81
N LYS A 215 -4.42 -20.65 -17.02
CA LYS A 215 -5.27 -21.68 -16.43
C LYS A 215 -5.25 -21.70 -14.90
N THR A 216 -4.92 -20.58 -14.29
CA THR A 216 -4.94 -20.40 -12.84
C THR A 216 -6.35 -20.01 -12.36
N PRO A 217 -6.89 -20.66 -11.31
CA PRO A 217 -8.18 -20.26 -10.76
C PRO A 217 -8.17 -18.80 -10.29
N ILE A 218 -9.27 -18.07 -10.53
CA ILE A 218 -9.38 -16.62 -10.23
C ILE A 218 -9.04 -16.29 -8.76
N HIS A 219 -9.40 -17.16 -7.82
CA HIS A 219 -9.15 -16.94 -6.38
C HIS A 219 -7.68 -17.14 -5.96
N ALA A 220 -6.86 -17.73 -6.83
CA ALA A 220 -5.44 -17.99 -6.60
C ALA A 220 -4.53 -17.03 -7.39
N LEU A 221 -5.11 -16.11 -8.18
CA LEU A 221 -4.34 -15.10 -8.88
C LEU A 221 -3.75 -14.12 -7.85
N PRO A 222 -2.45 -13.78 -7.97
CA PRO A 222 -1.82 -12.85 -7.05
C PRO A 222 -2.22 -11.41 -7.35
N HIS A 223 -2.52 -10.66 -6.30
CA HIS A 223 -2.84 -9.25 -6.34
C HIS A 223 -1.85 -8.45 -5.52
N PHE A 224 -1.62 -7.20 -5.91
CA PHE A 224 -0.98 -6.23 -5.03
C PHE A 224 -1.72 -4.89 -5.09
N GLU A 225 -1.54 -4.11 -4.04
CA GLU A 225 -2.13 -2.78 -3.88
C GLU A 225 -1.02 -1.74 -3.93
N LEU A 226 -1.23 -0.70 -4.73
CA LEU A 226 -0.37 0.47 -4.80
C LEU A 226 -1.13 1.67 -4.29
N SER A 227 -0.49 2.47 -3.42
CA SER A 227 -0.98 3.80 -3.09
C SER A 227 -0.04 4.85 -3.67
N ARG A 228 -0.59 5.96 -4.16
CA ARG A 228 0.21 6.99 -4.84
C ARG A 228 1.33 7.56 -3.96
N LYS A 229 1.03 7.76 -2.67
CA LYS A 229 2.00 8.26 -1.68
C LYS A 229 3.15 7.30 -1.37
N ARG A 230 2.90 5.99 -1.37
CA ARG A 230 3.88 4.97 -0.96
C ARG A 230 4.69 4.46 -2.16
N ASP A 231 4.03 4.27 -3.30
CA ASP A 231 4.56 3.50 -4.43
C ASP A 231 4.60 4.33 -5.72
N SER A 232 4.82 5.64 -5.62
CA SER A 232 4.63 6.62 -6.71
C SER A 232 5.14 6.17 -8.08
N GLN A 233 6.37 5.69 -8.19
CA GLN A 233 6.93 5.23 -9.47
C GLN A 233 6.08 4.13 -10.13
N TRP A 234 5.69 3.10 -9.38
CA TRP A 234 4.90 1.99 -9.90
C TRP A 234 3.45 2.38 -10.07
N TYR A 235 2.92 3.21 -9.16
CA TYR A 235 1.59 3.77 -9.28
C TYR A 235 1.40 4.50 -10.62
N GLU A 236 2.30 5.43 -10.94
CA GLU A 236 2.25 6.19 -12.19
C GLU A 236 2.44 5.28 -13.43
N PHE A 237 3.27 4.24 -13.32
CA PHE A 237 3.42 3.25 -14.39
C PHE A 237 2.10 2.54 -14.72
N PHE A 238 1.40 2.03 -13.70
CA PHE A 238 0.12 1.31 -13.90
C PHE A 238 -1.02 2.24 -14.27
N LEU A 239 -1.06 3.45 -13.70
CA LEU A 239 -1.99 4.50 -14.13
C LEU A 239 -1.80 4.82 -15.62
N SER A 240 -0.57 5.12 -16.03
CA SER A 240 -0.25 5.40 -17.42
C SER A 240 -0.56 4.20 -18.34
N HIS A 241 -0.40 2.97 -17.84
CA HIS A 241 -0.78 1.77 -18.60
C HIS A 241 -2.28 1.69 -18.83
N PHE A 242 -3.10 1.96 -17.80
CA PHE A 242 -4.55 2.08 -17.94
C PHE A 242 -4.92 3.16 -18.96
N GLU A 243 -4.34 4.35 -18.84
CA GLU A 243 -4.66 5.50 -19.71
C GLU A 243 -4.31 5.23 -21.17
N ARG A 244 -3.13 4.70 -21.47
CA ARG A 244 -2.77 4.31 -22.85
C ARG A 244 -3.75 3.28 -23.42
N THR A 245 -4.12 2.30 -22.61
CA THR A 245 -5.09 1.27 -23.03
C THR A 245 -6.48 1.88 -23.25
N TRP A 246 -6.88 2.81 -22.38
CA TRP A 246 -8.14 3.54 -22.50
C TRP A 246 -8.22 4.35 -23.78
N ASP A 247 -7.15 5.07 -24.12
CA ASP A 247 -7.09 5.95 -25.29
C ASP A 247 -7.07 5.18 -26.61
N GLU A 248 -6.47 3.99 -26.64
CA GLU A 248 -6.50 3.10 -27.82
C GLU A 248 -7.79 2.30 -27.96
N ALA A 249 -8.51 2.06 -26.86
CA ALA A 249 -9.74 1.28 -26.86
C ALA A 249 -10.88 2.00 -27.59
N LYS A 250 -11.73 1.23 -28.28
CA LYS A 250 -12.89 1.78 -29.00
C LYS A 250 -14.00 2.12 -28.01
N GLY A 251 -14.56 3.33 -28.11
CA GLY A 251 -15.77 3.70 -27.37
C GLY A 251 -16.94 2.77 -27.69
N HIS A 252 -17.61 2.26 -26.66
CA HIS A 252 -18.92 1.64 -26.78
C HIS A 252 -19.98 2.70 -26.48
N ASN A 253 -20.76 3.05 -27.50
CA ASN A 253 -21.81 4.07 -27.44
C ASN A 253 -23.18 3.41 -27.50
#